data_AF-A0AAU8TUM3-F1
#
_entry.id   AF-A0AAU8TUM3-F1
#
_cell.length_a   1.000
_cell.length_b   1.000
_cell.length_c   1.000
_cell.angle_alpha   90.00
_cell.angle_beta   90.00
_cell.angle_gamma   90.00
#
_symmetry.space_group_name_H-M   'P 1'
#
loop_
_entity.id
_entity.type
_entity.pdbx_description
1 polymer ?
#
loop_
_entity_poly.entity_id
_entity_poly.type
_entity_poly.pdbx_seq_one_letter_code
_entity_poly.pdbx_strand_id
1 'polypeptide(L)'
;MNNRRFARTAGWLVLPCVVAAGLLAWYVTRQPASPFEQQQATSFEPTLVSRGEYVARVSDCVACHSLAGKQPFAGGLEMATPLGAIHATNITPDREHGIGAYSLADFDRAVRHGVAPGGRRLYPAMPYPSYVKLSDDDVKALYAFFMQGVQPANQANIPSDIPWPLNMRWPIALWNGVFAPTATYAAKPGQDALWNRGAYIVQGPGHCGSCHTPRGLAFNEKALDESGAPFLAGALLDGWYAPSLRQDHNTGLGRWSEAQIVQFLKTGRNAHAVVYGSMTEAFNNSTQFMQDEDLAAIARYLMSLPGDPQRDGSPWQYQAVANTPAQNPGAHTYATRCASCHGLDGKGQPEWMPPLAGATSALAKENASAINITLNGSQRVVAAGMPDAYRMPAFREQLSDQEIADVLSYVRGTWGNNGGAVDAKAVGKLRGHTDPASSSPIILHMR
;
A
#
# COMPACT_ATOMS: atom_id res chain seq x y z
N MET A 1 -3.59 -24.26 -55.84
CA MET A 1 -3.74 -22.83 -55.47
C MET A 1 -2.46 -22.08 -55.83
N ASN A 2 -2.58 -20.94 -56.49
CA ASN A 2 -1.54 -20.35 -57.34
C ASN A 2 -0.53 -19.49 -56.53
N ASN A 3 0.77 -19.80 -56.57
CA ASN A 3 1.85 -19.10 -55.82
C ASN A 3 1.86 -17.57 -56.03
N ARG A 4 1.37 -17.10 -57.17
CA ARG A 4 1.24 -15.65 -57.47
C ARG A 4 0.14 -14.94 -56.68
N ARG A 5 -0.94 -15.64 -56.28
CA ARG A 5 -1.99 -15.06 -55.42
C ARG A 5 -1.51 -14.93 -53.98
N PHE A 6 -0.79 -15.95 -53.48
CA PHE A 6 -0.18 -15.94 -52.15
C PHE A 6 0.89 -14.85 -52.00
N ALA A 7 1.76 -14.67 -53.01
CA ALA A 7 2.77 -13.60 -53.02
C ALA A 7 2.15 -12.19 -53.09
N ARG A 8 1.05 -12.01 -53.82
CA ARG A 8 0.30 -10.74 -53.84
C ARG A 8 -0.35 -10.47 -52.48
N THR A 9 -1.10 -11.42 -51.92
CA THR A 9 -1.73 -11.24 -50.60
C THR A 9 -0.72 -11.06 -49.46
N ALA A 10 0.44 -11.72 -49.53
CA ALA A 10 1.53 -11.51 -48.57
C ALA A 10 2.11 -10.09 -48.70
N GLY A 11 2.30 -9.57 -49.92
CA GLY A 11 2.76 -8.18 -50.14
C GLY A 11 1.77 -7.12 -49.61
N TRP A 12 0.46 -7.36 -49.71
CA TRP A 12 -0.56 -6.46 -49.16
C TRP A 12 -0.63 -6.45 -47.62
N LEU A 13 -0.16 -7.51 -46.95
CA LEU A 13 -0.12 -7.59 -45.49
C LEU A 13 1.19 -7.09 -44.88
N VAL A 14 2.28 -7.04 -45.65
CA VAL A 14 3.59 -6.54 -45.15
C VAL A 14 3.53 -5.07 -44.78
N LEU A 15 2.95 -4.21 -45.64
CA LEU A 15 2.85 -2.77 -45.37
C LEU A 15 2.08 -2.46 -44.06
N PRO A 16 0.84 -2.97 -43.83
CA PRO A 16 0.13 -2.73 -42.58
C PRO A 16 0.84 -3.34 -41.37
N CYS A 17 1.51 -4.48 -41.50
CA CYS A 17 2.32 -5.04 -40.40
C CYS A 17 3.52 -4.15 -40.05
N VAL A 18 4.22 -3.59 -41.04
CA VAL A 18 5.34 -2.67 -40.81
C VAL A 18 4.85 -1.36 -40.19
N VAL A 19 3.72 -0.82 -40.65
CA VAL A 19 3.10 0.39 -40.06
C VAL A 19 2.68 0.10 -38.62
N ALA A 20 2.02 -1.02 -38.35
CA ALA A 20 1.62 -1.40 -36.99
C ALA A 20 2.82 -1.60 -36.07
N ALA A 21 3.89 -2.25 -36.55
CA ALA A 21 5.14 -2.41 -35.81
C ALA A 21 5.81 -1.05 -35.53
N GLY A 22 5.81 -0.14 -36.52
CA GLY A 22 6.32 1.23 -36.36
C GLY A 22 5.53 2.04 -35.33
N LEU A 23 4.19 1.97 -35.38
CA LEU A 23 3.31 2.63 -34.40
C LEU A 23 3.48 2.05 -32.99
N LEU A 24 3.61 0.72 -32.88
CA LEU A 24 3.88 0.07 -31.60
C LEU A 24 5.25 0.49 -31.06
N ALA A 25 6.30 0.45 -31.88
CA ALA A 25 7.64 0.88 -31.51
C ALA A 25 7.65 2.35 -31.05
N TRP A 26 6.99 3.23 -31.79
CA TRP A 26 6.80 4.63 -31.38
C TRP A 26 6.06 4.73 -30.04
N TYR A 27 4.95 4.02 -29.88
CA TYR A 27 4.15 4.09 -28.65
C TYR A 27 4.90 3.59 -27.41
N VAL A 28 5.65 2.49 -27.53
CA VAL A 28 6.36 1.92 -26.38
C VAL A 28 7.57 2.76 -25.98
N THR A 29 8.21 3.43 -26.95
CA THR A 29 9.40 4.29 -26.72
C THR A 29 9.06 5.76 -26.44
N ARG A 30 7.85 6.24 -26.74
CA ARG A 30 7.49 7.65 -26.52
C ARG A 30 7.53 8.03 -25.05
N GLN A 31 8.06 9.21 -24.78
CA GLN A 31 7.95 9.86 -23.48
C GLN A 31 6.66 10.69 -23.44
N PRO A 32 5.86 10.59 -22.35
CA PRO A 32 4.73 11.48 -22.13
C PRO A 32 5.20 12.94 -22.06
N ALA A 33 4.37 13.87 -22.53
CA ALA A 33 4.66 15.29 -22.37
C ALA A 33 4.64 15.66 -20.87
N SER A 34 5.56 16.54 -20.47
CA SER A 34 5.57 17.14 -19.13
C SER A 34 5.27 18.64 -19.23
N PRO A 35 4.49 19.22 -18.30
CA PRO A 35 4.34 20.68 -18.22
C PRO A 35 5.65 21.40 -17.87
N PHE A 36 6.72 20.67 -17.51
CA PHE A 36 8.00 21.24 -17.09
C PHE A 36 9.10 21.18 -18.16
N GLU A 37 8.77 20.88 -19.42
CA GLU A 37 9.76 20.67 -20.48
C GLU A 37 10.69 21.88 -20.70
N GLN A 38 10.19 23.09 -20.44
CA GLN A 38 10.94 24.35 -20.59
C GLN A 38 11.48 24.89 -19.25
N GLN A 39 11.24 24.20 -18.14
CA GLN A 39 11.61 24.69 -16.81
C GLN A 39 12.98 24.13 -16.40
N GLN A 40 13.99 25.01 -16.40
CA GLN A 40 15.29 24.71 -15.82
C GLN A 40 15.30 25.17 -14.37
N ALA A 41 15.34 24.23 -13.44
CA ALA A 41 15.47 24.56 -12.03
C ALA A 41 16.95 24.60 -11.64
N THR A 42 17.46 25.80 -11.35
CA THR A 42 18.86 26.01 -10.93
C THR A 42 18.99 26.11 -9.41
N SER A 43 17.93 26.54 -8.71
CA SER A 43 17.84 26.59 -7.25
C SER A 43 16.37 26.61 -6.80
N PHE A 44 16.10 26.22 -5.56
CA PHE A 44 14.77 26.23 -4.98
C PHE A 44 14.74 27.01 -3.67
N GLU A 45 13.62 27.68 -3.41
CA GLU A 45 13.39 28.35 -2.13
C GLU A 45 13.29 27.33 -0.99
N PRO A 46 13.81 27.63 0.22
CA PRO A 46 13.75 26.72 1.36
C PRO A 46 12.32 26.26 1.71
N THR A 47 11.33 27.13 1.54
CA THR A 47 9.91 26.81 1.78
C THR A 47 9.38 25.74 0.83
N LEU A 48 9.85 25.73 -0.43
CA LEU A 48 9.50 24.71 -1.41
C LEU A 48 10.14 23.36 -1.07
N VAL A 49 11.39 23.38 -0.59
CA VAL A 49 12.10 22.19 -0.10
C VAL A 49 11.37 21.57 1.09
N SER A 50 10.96 22.38 2.10
CA SER A 50 10.18 21.89 3.24
C SER A 50 8.80 21.36 2.84
N ARG A 51 8.12 22.00 1.86
CA ARG A 51 6.89 21.44 1.28
C ARG A 51 7.17 20.08 0.62
N GLY A 52 8.26 19.96 -0.12
CA GLY A 52 8.64 18.72 -0.79
C GLY A 52 8.90 17.59 0.18
N GLU A 53 9.55 17.87 1.30
CA GLU A 53 9.74 16.92 2.39
C GLU A 53 8.40 16.42 2.95
N TYR A 54 7.48 17.35 3.20
CA TYR A 54 6.13 17.01 3.65
C TYR A 54 5.40 16.10 2.64
N VAL A 55 5.42 16.48 1.35
CA VAL A 55 4.79 15.67 0.30
C VAL A 55 5.47 14.32 0.15
N ALA A 56 6.79 14.21 0.34
CA ALA A 56 7.52 12.94 0.30
C ALA A 56 7.11 12.01 1.45
N ARG A 57 6.84 12.56 2.64
CA ARG A 57 6.24 11.81 3.76
C ARG A 57 4.83 11.35 3.42
N VAL A 58 3.95 12.28 3.02
CA VAL A 58 2.56 11.95 2.63
C VAL A 58 2.51 10.89 1.54
N SER A 59 3.48 10.91 0.62
CA SER A 59 3.59 9.98 -0.52
C SER A 59 4.33 8.68 -0.22
N ASP A 60 4.71 8.45 1.04
CA ASP A 60 5.39 7.25 1.54
C ASP A 60 6.70 6.91 0.81
N CYS A 61 7.40 7.91 0.27
CA CYS A 61 8.64 7.70 -0.48
C CYS A 61 9.72 7.03 0.39
N VAL A 62 9.70 7.32 1.69
CA VAL A 62 10.65 6.79 2.68
C VAL A 62 10.52 5.27 2.84
N ALA A 63 9.29 4.76 3.00
CA ALA A 63 9.05 3.36 3.33
C ALA A 63 9.57 2.42 2.23
N CYS A 64 9.51 2.86 0.97
CA CYS A 64 10.00 2.08 -0.17
C CYS A 64 11.49 2.34 -0.48
N HIS A 65 11.93 3.59 -0.43
CA HIS A 65 13.27 3.97 -0.92
C HIS A 65 14.34 3.99 0.17
N SER A 66 14.05 3.57 1.39
CA SER A 66 15.04 3.57 2.48
C SER A 66 15.13 2.20 3.14
N LEU A 67 16.29 1.88 3.70
CA LEU A 67 16.53 0.67 4.47
C LEU A 67 17.21 1.01 5.78
N ALA A 68 16.91 0.25 6.83
CA ALA A 68 17.55 0.41 8.13
C ALA A 68 19.09 0.26 8.00
N GLY A 69 19.83 1.19 8.58
CA GLY A 69 21.31 1.19 8.52
C GLY A 69 21.91 1.60 7.17
N LYS A 70 21.08 2.04 6.20
CA LYS A 70 21.54 2.63 4.93
C LYS A 70 21.25 4.13 4.89
N GLN A 71 21.87 4.84 3.96
CA GLN A 71 21.51 6.24 3.71
C GLN A 71 20.02 6.35 3.32
N PRO A 72 19.30 7.36 3.84
CA PRO A 72 17.94 7.68 3.38
C PRO A 72 17.82 7.70 1.86
N PHE A 73 16.72 7.16 1.33
CA PHE A 73 16.40 7.21 -0.09
C PHE A 73 17.36 6.48 -1.05
N ALA A 74 18.32 5.73 -0.52
CA ALA A 74 19.30 4.98 -1.32
C ALA A 74 18.74 3.70 -1.99
N GLY A 75 17.47 3.39 -1.79
CA GLY A 75 16.78 2.23 -2.37
C GLY A 75 17.12 0.91 -1.68
N GLY A 76 16.77 -0.18 -2.35
CA GLY A 76 17.13 -1.55 -1.96
C GLY A 76 16.02 -2.37 -1.33
N LEU A 77 14.84 -1.79 -1.01
CA LEU A 77 13.71 -2.58 -0.52
C LEU A 77 13.32 -3.65 -1.54
N GLU A 78 13.40 -4.90 -1.13
CA GLU A 78 12.94 -6.05 -1.90
C GLU A 78 11.42 -6.16 -1.80
N MET A 79 10.77 -6.27 -2.96
CA MET A 79 9.35 -6.58 -3.07
C MET A 79 9.22 -7.89 -3.83
N ALA A 80 8.80 -8.93 -3.14
CA ALA A 80 8.55 -10.23 -3.75
C ALA A 80 7.33 -10.13 -4.70
N THR A 81 7.48 -10.67 -5.91
CA THR A 81 6.36 -10.84 -6.84
C THR A 81 6.31 -12.29 -7.32
N PRO A 82 5.16 -12.78 -7.82
CA PRO A 82 5.07 -14.11 -8.42
C PRO A 82 6.03 -14.33 -9.61
N LEU A 83 6.58 -13.25 -10.19
CA LEU A 83 7.48 -13.29 -11.35
C LEU A 83 8.96 -13.15 -10.97
N GLY A 84 9.28 -12.99 -9.68
CA GLY A 84 10.61 -12.65 -9.17
C GLY A 84 10.60 -11.35 -8.36
N ALA A 85 11.64 -11.13 -7.55
CA ALA A 85 11.75 -9.94 -6.74
C ALA A 85 12.08 -8.70 -7.58
N ILE A 86 11.54 -7.56 -7.15
CA ILE A 86 11.89 -6.23 -7.66
C ILE A 86 12.42 -5.38 -6.50
N HIS A 87 13.34 -4.48 -6.80
CA HIS A 87 13.99 -3.67 -5.78
C HIS A 87 13.67 -2.18 -5.99
N ALA A 88 13.39 -1.46 -4.91
CA ALA A 88 13.27 -0.01 -4.95
C ALA A 88 14.61 0.64 -5.34
N THR A 89 14.55 1.71 -6.13
CA THR A 89 15.76 2.37 -6.64
C THR A 89 16.29 3.45 -5.71
N ASN A 90 17.55 3.81 -5.85
CA ASN A 90 18.15 5.00 -5.27
C ASN A 90 17.51 6.26 -5.90
N ILE A 91 16.90 7.11 -5.08
CA ILE A 91 16.28 8.38 -5.49
C ILE A 91 16.96 9.59 -4.82
N THR A 92 18.17 9.42 -4.31
CA THR A 92 19.02 10.53 -3.85
C THR A 92 19.51 11.36 -5.05
N PRO A 93 20.03 12.60 -4.83
CA PRO A 93 20.56 13.42 -5.92
C PRO A 93 21.95 12.97 -6.40
N ASP A 94 22.36 11.74 -6.09
CA ASP A 94 23.55 11.13 -6.68
C ASP A 94 23.40 11.06 -8.21
N ARG A 95 24.44 11.47 -8.95
CA ARG A 95 24.39 11.60 -10.42
C ARG A 95 24.64 10.28 -11.15
N GLU A 96 25.25 9.30 -10.50
CA GLU A 96 25.64 8.03 -11.12
C GLU A 96 24.57 6.95 -10.92
N HIS A 97 24.09 6.81 -9.69
CA HIS A 97 23.16 5.77 -9.28
C HIS A 97 21.79 6.28 -8.85
N GLY A 98 21.69 7.57 -8.49
CA GLY A 98 20.45 8.24 -8.08
C GLY A 98 19.74 8.97 -9.22
N ILE A 99 18.96 10.00 -8.86
CA ILE A 99 18.22 10.86 -9.80
C ILE A 99 18.92 12.20 -10.06
N GLY A 100 20.19 12.37 -9.67
CA GLY A 100 20.90 13.64 -9.77
C GLY A 100 21.08 14.19 -11.20
N ALA A 101 20.87 13.37 -12.22
CA ALA A 101 20.89 13.76 -13.63
C ALA A 101 19.49 14.00 -14.23
N TYR A 102 18.41 13.77 -13.47
CA TYR A 102 17.04 13.96 -13.95
C TYR A 102 16.77 15.46 -14.06
N SER A 103 16.08 15.87 -15.11
CA SER A 103 15.40 17.18 -15.12
C SER A 103 14.10 17.11 -14.31
N LEU A 104 13.50 18.27 -14.00
CA LEU A 104 12.15 18.31 -13.41
C LEU A 104 11.12 17.57 -14.30
N ALA A 105 11.23 17.69 -15.62
CA ALA A 105 10.37 16.99 -16.58
C ALA A 105 10.59 15.46 -16.55
N ASP A 106 11.83 15.01 -16.35
CA ASP A 106 12.12 13.58 -16.19
C ASP A 106 11.60 13.02 -14.87
N PHE A 107 11.74 13.79 -13.79
CA PHE A 107 11.19 13.44 -12.49
C PHE A 107 9.66 13.32 -12.55
N ASP A 108 9.01 14.29 -13.16
CA ASP A 108 7.57 14.28 -13.42
C ASP A 108 7.12 13.03 -14.19
N ARG A 109 7.78 12.74 -15.31
CA ARG A 109 7.50 11.52 -16.11
C ARG A 109 7.70 10.24 -15.31
N ALA A 110 8.73 10.17 -14.47
CA ALA A 110 8.99 9.01 -13.63
C ALA A 110 7.88 8.83 -12.59
N VAL A 111 7.53 9.90 -11.87
CA VAL A 111 6.59 9.87 -10.75
C VAL A 111 5.15 9.73 -11.20
N ARG A 112 4.68 10.56 -12.14
CA ARG A 112 3.27 10.58 -12.58
C ARG A 112 2.96 9.59 -13.69
N HIS A 113 3.95 9.14 -14.45
CA HIS A 113 3.71 8.34 -15.64
C HIS A 113 4.50 7.02 -15.71
N GLY A 114 5.37 6.76 -14.73
CA GLY A 114 6.18 5.54 -14.72
C GLY A 114 7.19 5.48 -15.87
N VAL A 115 7.73 6.62 -16.31
CA VAL A 115 8.70 6.69 -17.43
C VAL A 115 9.97 7.40 -16.99
N ALA A 116 11.03 6.63 -16.80
CA ALA A 116 12.36 7.16 -16.50
C ALA A 116 13.04 7.76 -17.76
N PRO A 117 14.14 8.53 -17.59
CA PRO A 117 14.97 8.98 -18.71
C PRO A 117 15.31 7.88 -19.71
N GLY A 118 15.34 8.23 -21.00
CA GLY A 118 15.53 7.27 -22.09
C GLY A 118 14.29 6.43 -22.41
N GLY A 119 13.12 6.73 -21.83
CA GLY A 119 11.85 6.08 -22.15
C GLY A 119 11.64 4.73 -21.43
N ARG A 120 12.50 4.40 -20.45
CA ARG A 120 12.42 3.15 -19.70
C ARG A 120 11.17 3.13 -18.81
N ARG A 121 10.31 2.13 -19.01
CA ARG A 121 9.08 1.95 -18.21
C ARG A 121 9.38 1.37 -16.83
N LEU A 122 8.82 1.99 -15.81
CA LEU A 122 8.87 1.54 -14.42
C LEU A 122 7.77 0.51 -14.16
N TYR A 123 8.01 -0.44 -13.26
CA TYR A 123 6.96 -1.36 -12.84
C TYR A 123 5.91 -0.61 -12.01
N PRO A 124 4.61 -0.94 -12.17
CA PRO A 124 3.52 -0.34 -11.39
C PRO A 124 3.53 -0.72 -9.90
N ALA A 125 4.60 -1.34 -9.40
CA ALA A 125 4.89 -1.44 -7.98
C ALA A 125 5.20 -0.07 -7.37
N MET A 126 5.84 0.83 -8.14
CA MET A 126 5.78 2.25 -7.83
C MET A 126 4.37 2.74 -8.18
N PRO A 127 3.61 3.35 -7.25
CA PRO A 127 2.19 3.67 -7.46
C PRO A 127 1.98 4.92 -8.33
N TYR A 128 2.67 5.02 -9.46
CA TYR A 128 2.49 6.09 -10.43
C TYR A 128 1.05 6.22 -10.97
N PRO A 129 0.21 5.16 -11.06
CA PRO A 129 -1.21 5.34 -11.41
C PRO A 129 -1.99 6.16 -10.38
N SER A 130 -1.56 6.18 -9.12
CA SER A 130 -2.08 7.08 -8.09
C SER A 130 -1.38 8.44 -8.17
N TYR A 131 -0.05 8.45 -8.24
CA TYR A 131 0.73 9.70 -8.25
C TYR A 131 0.44 10.62 -9.44
N VAL A 132 -0.14 10.13 -10.55
CA VAL A 132 -0.61 11.03 -11.62
C VAL A 132 -1.52 12.14 -11.10
N LYS A 133 -2.21 11.91 -9.99
CA LYS A 133 -3.09 12.89 -9.32
C LYS A 133 -2.33 14.04 -8.66
N LEU A 134 -1.04 13.92 -8.40
CA LEU A 134 -0.20 14.98 -7.83
C LEU A 134 -0.33 16.27 -8.63
N SER A 135 -0.48 17.38 -7.91
CA SER A 135 -0.45 18.71 -8.49
C SER A 135 0.94 19.06 -9.02
N ASP A 136 1.01 19.97 -9.99
CA ASP A 136 2.29 20.43 -10.52
C ASP A 136 3.18 21.06 -9.44
N ASP A 137 2.57 21.75 -8.46
CA ASP A 137 3.30 22.36 -7.34
C ASP A 137 3.88 21.30 -6.40
N ASP A 138 3.17 20.20 -6.16
CA ASP A 138 3.67 19.11 -5.33
C ASP A 138 4.77 18.30 -6.04
N VAL A 139 4.69 18.12 -7.36
CA VAL A 139 5.78 17.52 -8.15
C VAL A 139 7.04 18.40 -8.11
N LYS A 140 6.89 19.73 -8.29
CA LYS A 140 8.00 20.68 -8.14
C LYS A 140 8.60 20.65 -6.74
N ALA A 141 7.76 20.61 -5.70
CA ALA A 141 8.20 20.55 -4.32
C ALA A 141 8.98 19.27 -4.03
N LEU A 142 8.45 18.11 -4.42
CA LEU A 142 9.14 16.82 -4.30
C LEU A 142 10.51 16.85 -4.97
N TYR A 143 10.58 17.32 -6.22
CA TYR A 143 11.84 17.43 -6.94
C TYR A 143 12.82 18.37 -6.22
N ALA A 144 12.36 19.52 -5.72
CA ALA A 144 13.19 20.43 -4.91
C ALA A 144 13.76 19.75 -3.67
N PHE A 145 12.94 18.98 -2.95
CA PHE A 145 13.36 18.22 -1.78
C PHE A 145 14.41 17.16 -2.12
N PHE A 146 14.19 16.33 -3.14
CA PHE A 146 15.19 15.32 -3.49
C PHE A 146 16.50 15.92 -4.01
N MET A 147 16.44 17.06 -4.70
CA MET A 147 17.63 17.69 -5.26
C MET A 147 18.44 18.54 -4.27
N GLN A 148 17.82 19.05 -3.21
CA GLN A 148 18.48 19.96 -2.24
C GLN A 148 18.34 19.56 -0.77
N GLY A 149 17.26 18.86 -0.41
CA GLY A 149 16.99 18.40 0.96
C GLY A 149 17.63 17.05 1.30
N VAL A 150 17.85 16.19 0.29
CA VAL A 150 18.40 14.84 0.47
C VAL A 150 19.91 14.82 0.20
N GLN A 151 20.66 14.10 1.03
CA GLN A 151 22.10 13.89 0.80
C GLN A 151 22.33 12.85 -0.31
N PRO A 152 23.28 13.07 -1.23
CA PRO A 152 23.60 12.08 -2.26
C PRO A 152 24.16 10.81 -1.63
N ALA A 153 23.67 9.65 -2.08
CA ALA A 153 24.21 8.35 -1.71
C ALA A 153 24.71 7.63 -2.96
N ASN A 154 26.01 7.39 -3.02
CA ASN A 154 26.62 6.59 -4.09
C ASN A 154 26.37 5.09 -3.83
N GLN A 155 25.12 4.67 -4.02
CA GLN A 155 24.65 3.30 -3.82
C GLN A 155 24.02 2.80 -5.12
N ALA A 156 24.64 1.78 -5.71
CA ALA A 156 24.12 1.16 -6.93
C ALA A 156 22.77 0.47 -6.70
N ASN A 157 21.90 0.56 -7.72
CA ASN A 157 20.60 -0.11 -7.74
C ASN A 157 20.76 -1.62 -7.86
N ILE A 158 19.96 -2.37 -7.10
CA ILE A 158 19.87 -3.82 -7.23
C ILE A 158 18.98 -4.13 -8.44
N PRO A 159 19.42 -4.99 -9.39
CA PRO A 159 18.60 -5.36 -10.53
C PRO A 159 17.36 -6.17 -10.11
N SER A 160 16.42 -6.33 -11.04
CA SER A 160 15.24 -7.17 -10.86
C SER A 160 15.58 -8.63 -11.11
N ASP A 161 15.08 -9.53 -10.28
CA ASP A 161 15.28 -10.98 -10.41
C ASP A 161 14.29 -11.63 -11.39
N ILE A 162 13.33 -10.85 -11.90
CA ILE A 162 12.44 -11.29 -12.97
C ILE A 162 13.27 -11.79 -14.17
N PRO A 163 13.11 -13.06 -14.58
CA PRO A 163 13.92 -13.62 -15.66
C PRO A 163 13.48 -13.09 -17.03
N TRP A 164 14.41 -13.13 -17.99
CA TRP A 164 14.05 -12.92 -19.39
C TRP A 164 13.14 -14.07 -19.89
N PRO A 165 12.10 -13.81 -20.70
CA PRO A 165 11.71 -12.53 -21.30
C PRO A 165 10.71 -11.69 -20.47
N LEU A 166 10.33 -12.14 -19.27
CA LEU A 166 9.32 -11.48 -18.44
C LEU A 166 9.77 -10.10 -17.92
N ASN A 167 11.07 -9.82 -17.93
CA ASN A 167 11.63 -8.53 -17.55
C ASN A 167 11.59 -7.45 -18.64
N MET A 168 11.07 -7.75 -19.83
CA MET A 168 10.89 -6.76 -20.90
C MET A 168 10.00 -5.60 -20.43
N ARG A 169 10.44 -4.36 -20.68
CA ARG A 169 9.74 -3.15 -20.20
C ARG A 169 8.69 -2.60 -21.16
N TRP A 170 8.75 -2.95 -22.45
CA TRP A 170 7.81 -2.44 -23.45
C TRP A 170 6.34 -2.87 -23.22
N PRO A 171 6.00 -4.06 -22.69
CA PRO A 171 4.60 -4.41 -22.43
C PRO A 171 3.95 -3.53 -21.38
N ILE A 172 4.75 -2.98 -20.45
CA ILE A 172 4.25 -2.03 -19.45
C ILE A 172 3.73 -0.75 -20.11
N ALA A 173 4.31 -0.32 -21.25
CA ALA A 173 3.76 0.84 -21.95
C ALA A 173 2.30 0.59 -22.41
N LEU A 174 1.99 -0.62 -22.89
CA LEU A 174 0.63 -1.02 -23.25
C LEU A 174 -0.27 -1.12 -22.02
N TRP A 175 0.25 -1.70 -20.93
CA TRP A 175 -0.45 -1.75 -19.65
C TRP A 175 -0.84 -0.34 -19.18
N ASN A 176 0.08 0.63 -19.24
CA ASN A 176 -0.19 2.03 -18.87
C ASN A 176 -1.29 2.62 -19.75
N GLY A 177 -1.28 2.32 -21.05
CA GLY A 177 -2.31 2.78 -21.98
C GLY A 177 -3.72 2.30 -21.66
N VAL A 178 -3.86 1.17 -20.95
CA VAL A 178 -5.16 0.58 -20.58
C VAL A 178 -5.55 0.93 -19.15
N PHE A 179 -4.59 0.95 -18.22
CA PHE A 179 -4.87 0.97 -16.78
C PHE A 179 -4.38 2.20 -16.03
N ALA A 180 -3.46 3.00 -16.59
CA ALA A 180 -2.93 4.17 -15.90
C ALA A 180 -3.68 5.44 -16.34
N PRO A 181 -4.24 6.24 -15.41
CA PRO A 181 -4.83 7.52 -15.75
C PRO A 181 -3.75 8.51 -16.16
N THR A 182 -4.16 9.57 -16.85
CA THR A 182 -3.27 10.63 -17.36
C THR A 182 -3.56 12.00 -16.78
N ALA A 183 -4.66 12.16 -16.05
CA ALA A 183 -5.11 13.44 -15.53
C ALA A 183 -4.70 13.61 -14.06
N THR A 184 -4.29 14.84 -13.72
CA THR A 184 -4.11 15.27 -12.33
C THR A 184 -5.45 15.32 -11.60
N TYR A 185 -5.40 15.41 -10.27
CA TYR A 185 -6.62 15.57 -9.50
C TYR A 185 -7.31 16.89 -9.82
N ALA A 186 -8.60 16.81 -10.14
CA ALA A 186 -9.47 17.96 -10.30
C ALA A 186 -10.51 17.97 -9.18
N ALA A 187 -10.65 19.11 -8.49
CA ALA A 187 -11.64 19.28 -7.44
C ALA A 187 -13.07 19.08 -8.01
N LYS A 188 -13.91 18.36 -7.28
CA LYS A 188 -15.28 18.04 -7.68
C LYS A 188 -16.23 19.17 -7.28
N PRO A 189 -16.95 19.83 -8.22
CA PRO A 189 -17.79 21.01 -7.96
C PRO A 189 -18.98 20.86 -7.00
N GLY A 190 -19.23 19.68 -6.42
CA GLY A 190 -20.31 19.45 -5.44
C GLY A 190 -19.80 19.06 -4.06
N GLN A 191 -18.49 19.11 -3.84
CA GLN A 191 -17.84 18.70 -2.60
C GLN A 191 -17.13 19.89 -1.97
N ASP A 192 -17.08 19.92 -0.64
CA ASP A 192 -16.37 20.97 0.08
C ASP A 192 -14.84 20.85 -0.08
N ALA A 193 -14.11 21.89 0.35
CA ALA A 193 -12.65 21.92 0.21
C ALA A 193 -11.94 20.82 1.01
N LEU A 194 -12.48 20.46 2.19
CA LEU A 194 -11.91 19.44 3.06
C LEU A 194 -12.04 18.05 2.44
N TRP A 195 -13.21 17.74 1.89
CA TRP A 195 -13.44 16.51 1.13
C TRP A 195 -12.52 16.42 -0.08
N ASN A 196 -12.37 17.50 -0.85
CA ASN A 196 -11.50 17.52 -2.03
C ASN A 196 -10.02 17.32 -1.64
N ARG A 197 -9.59 17.89 -0.52
CA ARG A 197 -8.24 17.67 0.01
C ARG A 197 -8.04 16.21 0.42
N GLY A 198 -9.03 15.59 1.07
CA GLY A 198 -8.98 14.18 1.46
C GLY A 198 -8.95 13.26 0.24
N ALA A 199 -9.82 13.52 -0.74
CA ALA A 199 -9.85 12.81 -2.01
C ALA A 199 -8.53 12.93 -2.77
N TYR A 200 -7.93 14.12 -2.81
CA TYR A 200 -6.60 14.33 -3.37
C TYR A 200 -5.57 13.41 -2.70
N ILE A 201 -5.47 13.46 -1.37
CA ILE A 201 -4.45 12.68 -0.63
C ILE A 201 -4.69 11.18 -0.81
N VAL A 202 -5.90 10.70 -0.55
CA VAL A 202 -6.23 9.27 -0.54
C VAL A 202 -6.08 8.63 -1.91
N GLN A 203 -6.48 9.34 -2.98
CA GLN A 203 -6.40 8.83 -4.34
C GLN A 203 -5.02 9.04 -4.98
N GLY A 204 -4.29 10.05 -4.54
CA GLY A 204 -3.04 10.51 -5.12
C GLY A 204 -1.82 10.15 -4.26
N PRO A 205 -1.20 11.13 -3.57
CA PRO A 205 0.05 10.92 -2.85
C PRO A 205 -0.04 9.80 -1.81
N GLY A 206 -1.08 9.75 -0.98
CA GLY A 206 -1.24 8.69 0.03
C GLY A 206 -1.56 7.31 -0.54
N HIS A 207 -1.86 7.20 -1.84
CA HIS A 207 -2.05 5.97 -2.61
C HIS A 207 -2.79 4.85 -1.86
N CYS A 208 -3.83 5.19 -1.08
CA CYS A 208 -4.47 4.21 -0.18
C CYS A 208 -5.07 3.04 -0.97
N GLY A 209 -5.49 3.32 -2.21
CA GLY A 209 -5.95 2.32 -3.17
C GLY A 209 -4.95 1.22 -3.46
N SER A 210 -3.65 1.51 -3.39
CA SER A 210 -2.63 0.54 -3.73
C SER A 210 -2.60 -0.66 -2.79
N CYS A 211 -3.05 -0.49 -1.54
CA CYS A 211 -3.25 -1.59 -0.60
C CYS A 211 -4.73 -1.97 -0.44
N HIS A 212 -5.64 -1.00 -0.41
CA HIS A 212 -7.04 -1.23 -0.02
C HIS A 212 -8.01 -1.44 -1.20
N THR A 213 -7.55 -1.38 -2.45
CA THR A 213 -8.37 -1.71 -3.64
C THR A 213 -7.99 -3.08 -4.19
N PRO A 214 -8.95 -3.97 -4.48
CA PRO A 214 -8.65 -5.28 -5.06
C PRO A 214 -8.02 -5.15 -6.44
N ARG A 215 -7.15 -6.10 -6.76
CA ARG A 215 -6.44 -6.16 -8.05
C ARG A 215 -7.21 -6.94 -9.11
N GLY A 216 -7.07 -6.54 -10.36
CA GLY A 216 -7.58 -7.24 -11.54
C GLY A 216 -6.64 -8.35 -12.01
N LEU A 217 -7.02 -9.05 -13.10
CA LEU A 217 -6.20 -10.11 -13.69
C LEU A 217 -4.83 -9.62 -14.17
N ALA A 218 -4.73 -8.35 -14.57
CA ALA A 218 -3.49 -7.71 -14.98
C ALA A 218 -2.74 -7.04 -13.82
N PHE A 219 -3.05 -7.37 -12.56
CA PHE A 219 -2.51 -6.77 -11.34
C PHE A 219 -2.75 -5.24 -11.19
N ASN A 220 -3.65 -4.67 -12.01
CA ASN A 220 -4.09 -3.28 -11.88
C ASN A 220 -5.06 -3.11 -10.71
N GLU A 221 -5.10 -1.92 -10.10
CA GLU A 221 -6.20 -1.55 -9.21
C GLU A 221 -7.51 -1.55 -10.01
N LYS A 222 -8.55 -2.21 -9.49
CA LYS A 222 -9.84 -2.28 -10.19
C LYS A 222 -10.58 -0.93 -10.22
N ALA A 223 -10.15 0.02 -9.39
CA ALA A 223 -10.65 1.39 -9.37
C ALA A 223 -9.61 2.32 -8.71
N LEU A 224 -9.57 3.58 -9.13
CA LEU A 224 -8.59 4.58 -8.66
C LEU A 224 -9.21 5.80 -7.98
N ASP A 225 -10.55 5.84 -7.88
CA ASP A 225 -11.31 6.87 -7.18
C ASP A 225 -12.70 6.34 -6.77
N GLU A 226 -13.48 7.18 -6.09
CA GLU A 226 -14.78 6.80 -5.52
C GLU A 226 -15.86 6.48 -6.56
N SER A 227 -15.65 6.76 -7.85
CA SER A 227 -16.62 6.39 -8.88
C SER A 227 -16.66 4.87 -9.13
N GLY A 228 -15.58 4.16 -8.79
CA GLY A 228 -15.51 2.71 -8.89
C GLY A 228 -15.97 2.02 -7.62
N ALA A 229 -16.95 1.11 -7.74
CA ALA A 229 -17.43 0.30 -6.61
C ALA A 229 -16.32 -0.46 -5.85
N PRO A 230 -15.26 -1.00 -6.51
CA PRO A 230 -14.18 -1.69 -5.79
C PRO A 230 -13.19 -0.78 -5.05
N PHE A 231 -13.17 0.53 -5.31
CA PHE A 231 -12.15 1.43 -4.76
C PHE A 231 -12.12 1.37 -3.23
N LEU A 232 -10.99 1.06 -2.59
CA LEU A 232 -10.90 0.95 -1.12
C LEU A 232 -11.87 -0.06 -0.46
N ALA A 233 -12.37 -1.05 -1.21
CA ALA A 233 -13.29 -2.07 -0.70
C ALA A 233 -12.61 -3.23 0.06
N GLY A 234 -11.30 -3.12 0.30
CA GLY A 234 -10.47 -4.13 0.92
C GLY A 234 -9.83 -5.07 -0.10
N ALA A 235 -8.63 -5.56 0.20
CA ALA A 235 -7.88 -6.44 -0.69
C ALA A 235 -6.90 -7.34 0.07
N LEU A 236 -6.62 -8.50 -0.51
CA LEU A 236 -5.49 -9.32 -0.10
C LEU A 236 -4.23 -8.83 -0.82
N LEU A 237 -3.20 -8.49 -0.06
CA LEU A 237 -1.90 -8.08 -0.56
C LEU A 237 -0.81 -8.68 0.33
N ASP A 238 0.13 -9.40 -0.27
CA ASP A 238 1.34 -9.91 0.39
C ASP A 238 1.11 -10.66 1.73
N GLY A 239 0.17 -11.61 1.72
CA GLY A 239 -0.16 -12.38 2.93
C GLY A 239 -0.87 -11.58 4.03
N TRP A 240 -1.31 -10.36 3.73
CA TRP A 240 -2.16 -9.52 4.56
C TRP A 240 -3.49 -9.24 3.86
N TYR A 241 -4.56 -9.14 4.64
CA TYR A 241 -5.80 -8.52 4.21
C TYR A 241 -5.80 -7.06 4.68
N ALA A 242 -5.72 -6.15 3.72
CA ALA A 242 -5.96 -4.72 3.91
C ALA A 242 -7.48 -4.50 4.01
N PRO A 243 -8.00 -4.03 5.17
CA PRO A 243 -9.42 -3.81 5.40
C PRO A 243 -10.10 -2.93 4.36
N SER A 244 -11.43 -2.98 4.29
CA SER A 244 -12.15 -1.90 3.58
C SER A 244 -11.93 -0.57 4.30
N LEU A 245 -11.79 0.53 3.56
CA LEU A 245 -11.78 1.89 4.14
C LEU A 245 -13.12 2.60 3.94
N ARG A 246 -14.17 1.85 3.60
CA ARG A 246 -15.53 2.36 3.40
C ARG A 246 -16.37 2.21 4.66
N GLN A 247 -17.60 2.72 4.64
CA GLN A 247 -18.60 2.58 5.70
C GLN A 247 -19.17 1.15 5.84
N ASP A 248 -18.34 0.12 5.60
CA ASP A 248 -18.64 -1.26 5.95
C ASP A 248 -18.56 -1.43 7.47
N HIS A 249 -19.58 -2.02 8.09
CA HIS A 249 -19.69 -2.12 9.54
C HIS A 249 -18.75 -3.19 10.11
N ASN A 250 -18.53 -4.29 9.39
CA ASN A 250 -17.77 -5.43 9.89
C ASN A 250 -16.31 -5.37 9.46
N THR A 251 -16.07 -5.07 8.19
CA THR A 251 -14.74 -5.14 7.59
C THR A 251 -14.12 -3.78 7.27
N GLY A 252 -14.83 -2.68 7.56
CA GLY A 252 -14.36 -1.32 7.31
C GLY A 252 -14.58 -0.33 8.46
N LEU A 253 -14.78 0.93 8.09
CA LEU A 253 -14.82 2.08 9.00
C LEU A 253 -16.23 2.46 9.45
N GLY A 254 -17.26 1.68 9.12
CA GLY A 254 -18.67 2.01 9.44
C GLY A 254 -18.99 2.09 10.94
N ARG A 255 -18.10 1.62 11.81
CA ARG A 255 -18.21 1.75 13.28
C ARG A 255 -17.28 2.80 13.88
N TRP A 256 -16.51 3.50 13.04
CA TRP A 256 -15.52 4.48 13.46
C TRP A 256 -16.09 5.88 13.27
N SER A 257 -15.74 6.81 14.17
CA SER A 257 -15.98 8.23 13.95
C SER A 257 -14.84 8.89 13.16
N GLU A 258 -15.08 10.07 12.58
CA GLU A 258 -14.02 10.88 11.96
C GLU A 258 -12.82 11.07 12.91
N ALA A 259 -13.10 11.39 14.19
CA ALA A 259 -12.06 11.57 15.20
C ALA A 259 -11.25 10.30 15.47
N GLN A 260 -11.89 9.11 15.44
CA GLN A 260 -11.20 7.84 15.60
C GLN A 260 -10.32 7.49 14.40
N ILE A 261 -10.70 7.90 13.18
CA ILE A 261 -9.86 7.75 11.98
C ILE A 261 -8.64 8.68 12.09
N VAL A 262 -8.84 9.96 12.43
CA VAL A 262 -7.76 10.93 12.64
C VAL A 262 -6.77 10.40 13.69
N GLN A 263 -7.29 9.95 14.83
CA GLN A 263 -6.46 9.39 15.90
C GLN A 263 -5.64 8.20 15.43
N PHE A 264 -6.25 7.24 14.75
CA PHE A 264 -5.55 6.07 14.24
C PHE A 264 -4.42 6.43 13.27
N LEU A 265 -4.66 7.35 12.34
CA LEU A 265 -3.64 7.81 11.39
C LEU A 265 -2.51 8.59 12.09
N LYS A 266 -2.83 9.32 13.17
CA LYS A 266 -1.88 10.14 13.93
C LYS A 266 -1.02 9.35 14.92
N THR A 267 -1.59 8.34 15.58
CA THR A 267 -0.94 7.63 16.70
C THR A 267 -0.73 6.13 16.45
N GLY A 268 -1.25 5.62 15.32
CA GLY A 268 -1.16 4.21 14.93
C GLY A 268 -2.13 3.32 15.71
N ARG A 269 -3.03 3.91 16.51
CA ARG A 269 -3.96 3.16 17.36
C ARG A 269 -5.19 3.99 17.72
N ASN A 270 -6.29 3.30 18.02
CA ASN A 270 -7.48 3.89 18.61
C ASN A 270 -8.25 2.83 19.42
N ALA A 271 -9.50 3.13 19.78
CA ALA A 271 -10.39 2.20 20.48
C ALA A 271 -10.67 0.87 19.74
N HIS A 272 -10.50 0.83 18.41
CA HIS A 272 -10.88 -0.29 17.56
C HIS A 272 -9.71 -1.13 17.08
N ALA A 273 -8.54 -0.52 16.85
CA ALA A 273 -7.40 -1.20 16.25
C ALA A 273 -6.05 -0.54 16.56
N VAL A 274 -4.99 -1.31 16.33
CA VAL A 274 -3.59 -0.85 16.24
C VAL A 274 -3.11 -1.18 14.84
N VAL A 275 -2.27 -0.34 14.23
CA VAL A 275 -1.65 -0.62 12.92
C VAL A 275 -0.86 -1.94 12.97
N TYR A 276 -0.95 -2.73 11.91
CA TYR A 276 -0.24 -3.99 11.78
C TYR A 276 0.10 -4.29 10.32
N GLY A 277 0.98 -5.25 10.09
CA GLY A 277 1.47 -5.59 8.76
C GLY A 277 2.09 -4.37 8.07
N SER A 278 1.97 -4.29 6.74
CA SER A 278 2.53 -3.18 5.94
C SER A 278 2.01 -1.79 6.33
N MET A 279 0.82 -1.70 6.96
CA MET A 279 0.30 -0.42 7.47
C MET A 279 1.17 0.17 8.58
N THR A 280 1.95 -0.66 9.30
CA THR A 280 2.88 -0.18 10.34
C THR A 280 3.98 0.70 9.74
N GLU A 281 4.50 0.33 8.56
CA GLU A 281 5.54 1.12 7.87
C GLU A 281 4.96 2.43 7.32
N ALA A 282 3.76 2.39 6.72
CA ALA A 282 3.03 3.58 6.30
C ALA A 282 2.75 4.53 7.48
N PHE A 283 2.43 4.00 8.66
CA PHE A 283 2.32 4.82 9.87
C PHE A 283 3.67 5.36 10.34
N ASN A 284 4.67 4.50 10.46
CA ASN A 284 5.99 4.84 11.00
C ASN A 284 6.72 5.89 10.14
N ASN A 285 6.43 5.97 8.84
CA ASN A 285 7.15 6.84 7.90
C ASN A 285 6.29 7.90 7.21
N SER A 286 4.96 7.81 7.24
CA SER A 286 4.05 8.74 6.55
C SER A 286 2.99 9.35 7.48
N THR A 287 1.95 8.61 7.87
CA THR A 287 0.70 9.23 8.37
C THR A 287 0.87 9.99 9.68
N GLN A 288 1.78 9.56 10.57
CA GLN A 288 2.03 10.26 11.84
C GLN A 288 2.64 11.66 11.68
N PHE A 289 3.21 11.95 10.51
CA PHE A 289 3.84 13.24 10.19
C PHE A 289 2.92 14.15 9.38
N MET A 290 1.70 13.72 9.09
CA MET A 290 0.72 14.54 8.38
C MET A 290 0.22 15.67 9.29
N GLN A 291 -0.13 16.80 8.68
CA GLN A 291 -0.79 17.90 9.37
C GLN A 291 -2.19 17.48 9.81
N ASP A 292 -2.67 18.03 10.92
CA ASP A 292 -3.98 17.67 11.48
C ASP A 292 -5.13 17.96 10.51
N GLU A 293 -5.01 19.01 9.70
CA GLU A 293 -5.96 19.37 8.65
C GLU A 293 -6.03 18.31 7.55
N ASP A 294 -4.89 17.72 7.18
CA ASP A 294 -4.81 16.67 6.17
C ASP A 294 -5.36 15.34 6.70
N LEU A 295 -5.09 15.03 7.98
CA LEU A 295 -5.69 13.88 8.65
C LEU A 295 -7.22 14.02 8.74
N ALA A 296 -7.73 15.21 9.08
CA ALA A 296 -9.15 15.51 9.08
C ALA A 296 -9.76 15.41 7.68
N ALA A 297 -9.03 15.87 6.65
CA ALA A 297 -9.44 15.76 5.26
C ALA A 297 -9.58 14.30 4.81
N ILE A 298 -8.58 13.47 5.11
CA ILE A 298 -8.61 12.02 4.85
C ILE A 298 -9.83 11.39 5.55
N ALA A 299 -10.03 11.68 6.85
CA ALA A 299 -11.15 11.13 7.60
C ALA A 299 -12.50 11.53 7.00
N ARG A 300 -12.71 12.81 6.66
CA ARG A 300 -13.91 13.31 5.98
C ARG A 300 -14.16 12.58 4.66
N TYR A 301 -13.13 12.42 3.84
CA TYR A 301 -13.25 11.73 2.56
C TYR A 301 -13.62 10.25 2.76
N LEU A 302 -12.92 9.51 3.63
CA LEU A 302 -13.19 8.09 3.87
C LEU A 302 -14.60 7.85 4.45
N MET A 303 -15.08 8.73 5.34
CA MET A 303 -16.44 8.65 5.87
C MET A 303 -17.52 8.87 4.81
N SER A 304 -17.21 9.55 3.70
CA SER A 304 -18.15 9.74 2.60
C SER A 304 -18.35 8.51 1.72
N LEU A 305 -17.47 7.51 1.83
CA LEU A 305 -17.48 6.34 0.96
C LEU A 305 -18.50 5.30 1.45
N PRO A 306 -19.56 4.99 0.67
CA PRO A 306 -20.57 4.04 1.12
C PRO A 306 -19.97 2.62 1.23
N GLY A 307 -20.37 1.93 2.30
CA GLY A 307 -20.18 0.49 2.44
C GLY A 307 -21.08 -0.30 1.49
N ASP A 308 -20.92 -1.62 1.49
CA ASP A 308 -21.69 -2.55 0.67
C ASP A 308 -22.27 -3.68 1.55
N PRO A 309 -23.55 -3.60 1.94
CA PRO A 309 -24.19 -4.62 2.77
C PRO A 309 -24.20 -6.02 2.15
N GLN A 310 -24.12 -6.16 0.82
CA GLN A 310 -24.06 -7.47 0.17
C GLN A 310 -22.71 -8.15 0.38
N ARG A 311 -21.64 -7.36 0.46
CA ARG A 311 -20.29 -7.85 0.77
C ARG A 311 -20.10 -8.04 2.27
N ASP A 312 -20.52 -7.06 3.07
CA ASP A 312 -20.18 -6.95 4.49
C ASP A 312 -21.15 -7.70 5.42
N GLY A 313 -22.38 -7.95 4.97
CA GLY A 313 -23.39 -8.66 5.75
C GLY A 313 -24.06 -7.80 6.82
N SER A 314 -24.69 -8.47 7.80
CA SER A 314 -25.37 -7.78 8.91
C SER A 314 -24.36 -7.17 9.89
N PRO A 315 -24.61 -5.96 10.43
CA PRO A 315 -23.71 -5.33 11.39
C PRO A 315 -23.45 -6.21 12.62
N TRP A 316 -22.17 -6.38 12.95
CA TRP A 316 -21.72 -7.12 14.11
C TRP A 316 -22.31 -6.56 15.41
N GLN A 317 -22.62 -7.47 16.33
CA GLN A 317 -23.06 -7.18 17.68
C GLN A 317 -22.31 -8.09 18.64
N TYR A 318 -21.84 -7.51 19.75
CA TYR A 318 -21.14 -8.27 20.77
C TYR A 318 -22.07 -9.33 21.39
N GLN A 319 -21.56 -10.56 21.52
CA GLN A 319 -22.27 -11.66 22.18
C GLN A 319 -21.42 -12.20 23.32
N ALA A 320 -21.93 -12.15 24.55
CA ALA A 320 -21.24 -12.78 25.68
C ALA A 320 -21.25 -14.30 25.51
N VAL A 321 -20.11 -14.94 25.76
CA VAL A 321 -19.97 -16.40 25.75
C VAL A 321 -19.78 -16.93 27.16
N ALA A 322 -20.48 -18.01 27.49
CA ALA A 322 -20.21 -18.82 28.67
C ALA A 322 -18.95 -19.65 28.41
N ASN A 323 -17.77 -19.08 28.68
CA ASN A 323 -16.48 -19.75 28.46
C ASN A 323 -16.40 -21.04 29.28
N THR A 324 -16.39 -22.20 28.61
CA THR A 324 -15.97 -23.48 29.19
C THR A 324 -14.72 -23.98 28.46
N PRO A 325 -13.52 -23.49 28.83
CA PRO A 325 -12.26 -23.78 28.12
C PRO A 325 -11.92 -25.27 28.02
N ALA A 326 -12.49 -26.11 28.89
CA ALA A 326 -12.15 -27.54 28.99
C ALA A 326 -12.58 -28.40 27.80
N GLN A 327 -13.49 -27.93 26.92
CA GLN A 327 -14.03 -28.74 25.82
C GLN A 327 -13.64 -28.25 24.42
N ASN A 328 -12.99 -27.09 24.28
CA ASN A 328 -12.58 -26.53 23.01
C ASN A 328 -11.06 -26.23 23.03
N PRO A 329 -10.23 -26.95 22.23
CA PRO A 329 -8.78 -26.74 22.19
C PRO A 329 -8.39 -25.29 21.90
N GLY A 330 -9.10 -24.61 20.99
CA GLY A 330 -8.87 -23.20 20.67
C GLY A 330 -9.16 -22.28 21.85
N ALA A 331 -10.23 -22.54 22.61
CA ALA A 331 -10.54 -21.78 23.83
C ALA A 331 -9.50 -21.97 24.94
N HIS A 332 -8.96 -23.19 25.08
CA HIS A 332 -7.87 -23.48 26.01
C HIS A 332 -6.58 -22.71 25.64
N THR A 333 -6.17 -22.79 24.37
CA THR A 333 -5.01 -22.03 23.86
C THR A 333 -5.22 -20.52 24.04
N TYR A 334 -6.42 -20.02 23.74
CA TYR A 334 -6.75 -18.61 23.94
C TYR A 334 -6.57 -18.17 25.40
N ALA A 335 -7.16 -18.93 26.34
CA ALA A 335 -7.13 -18.62 27.76
C ALA A 335 -5.70 -18.62 28.32
N THR A 336 -4.82 -19.48 27.81
CA THR A 336 -3.46 -19.66 28.31
C THR A 336 -2.42 -18.76 27.63
N ARG A 337 -2.65 -18.35 26.37
CA ARG A 337 -1.66 -17.62 25.56
C ARG A 337 -2.06 -16.20 25.16
N CYS A 338 -3.36 -15.90 25.08
CA CYS A 338 -3.86 -14.67 24.48
C CYS A 338 -4.64 -13.78 25.47
N ALA A 339 -5.40 -14.39 26.37
CA ALA A 339 -6.37 -13.71 27.23
C ALA A 339 -5.74 -12.72 28.23
N SER A 340 -4.46 -12.87 28.57
CA SER A 340 -3.75 -11.92 29.44
C SER A 340 -3.65 -10.52 28.82
N CYS A 341 -3.60 -10.44 27.48
CA CYS A 341 -3.57 -9.16 26.75
C CYS A 341 -4.95 -8.80 26.20
N HIS A 342 -5.65 -9.75 25.58
CA HIS A 342 -6.90 -9.50 24.87
C HIS A 342 -8.18 -9.67 25.72
N GLY A 343 -8.03 -10.05 26.99
CA GLY A 343 -9.14 -10.32 27.90
C GLY A 343 -9.87 -11.63 27.60
N LEU A 344 -10.50 -12.24 28.60
CA LEU A 344 -11.34 -13.44 28.39
C LEU A 344 -12.61 -13.13 27.59
N ASP A 345 -13.02 -11.86 27.54
CA ASP A 345 -14.16 -11.35 26.79
C ASP A 345 -13.76 -10.79 25.41
N GLY A 346 -12.49 -10.90 25.03
CA GLY A 346 -11.98 -10.47 23.73
C GLY A 346 -11.99 -8.96 23.50
N LYS A 347 -12.31 -8.14 24.52
CA LYS A 347 -12.38 -6.68 24.38
C LYS A 347 -11.03 -5.98 24.44
N GLY A 348 -9.99 -6.67 24.86
CA GLY A 348 -8.67 -6.09 25.07
C GLY A 348 -8.67 -4.97 26.10
N GLN A 349 -7.70 -4.07 25.97
CA GLN A 349 -7.56 -2.85 26.76
C GLN A 349 -7.17 -1.73 25.79
N PRO A 350 -8.14 -1.18 25.03
CA PRO A 350 -7.84 -0.13 24.09
C PRO A 350 -7.24 1.09 24.82
N GLU A 351 -6.24 1.76 24.25
CA GLU A 351 -5.72 1.65 22.89
C GLU A 351 -4.46 0.78 22.78
N TRP A 352 -4.09 0.11 23.86
CA TRP A 352 -2.80 -0.58 23.99
C TRP A 352 -2.88 -2.04 23.55
N MET A 353 -3.95 -2.73 23.93
CA MET A 353 -4.24 -4.10 23.54
C MET A 353 -5.54 -4.10 22.75
N PRO A 354 -5.49 -4.24 21.41
CA PRO A 354 -6.67 -4.09 20.58
C PRO A 354 -7.71 -5.17 20.90
N PRO A 355 -9.01 -4.86 20.72
CA PRO A 355 -10.06 -5.86 20.83
C PRO A 355 -9.86 -6.92 19.73
N LEU A 356 -10.27 -8.15 20.04
CA LEU A 356 -10.47 -9.23 19.06
C LEU A 356 -11.97 -9.44 18.78
N ALA A 357 -12.82 -9.12 19.75
CA ALA A 357 -14.26 -9.03 19.57
C ALA A 357 -14.58 -7.88 18.59
N GLY A 358 -15.21 -8.21 17.48
CA GLY A 358 -15.56 -7.25 16.43
C GLY A 358 -14.38 -6.76 15.60
N ALA A 359 -13.14 -7.22 15.83
CA ALA A 359 -12.00 -6.78 15.04
C ALA A 359 -12.13 -7.18 13.56
N THR A 360 -11.68 -6.33 12.63
CA THR A 360 -11.74 -6.67 11.20
C THR A 360 -11.02 -7.97 10.87
N SER A 361 -9.88 -8.26 11.51
CA SER A 361 -9.16 -9.53 11.36
C SER A 361 -9.94 -10.76 11.86
N ALA A 362 -10.96 -10.55 12.70
CA ALA A 362 -11.85 -11.60 13.19
C ALA A 362 -13.16 -11.71 12.39
N LEU A 363 -13.57 -10.66 11.68
CA LEU A 363 -14.81 -10.57 10.91
C LEU A 363 -14.61 -10.81 9.40
N ALA A 364 -13.46 -10.44 8.84
CA ALA A 364 -13.17 -10.62 7.42
C ALA A 364 -13.16 -12.11 7.05
N LYS A 365 -13.63 -12.45 5.84
CA LYS A 365 -13.59 -13.83 5.32
C LYS A 365 -12.16 -14.32 5.15
N GLU A 366 -11.27 -13.43 4.74
CA GLU A 366 -9.84 -13.65 4.66
C GLU A 366 -9.26 -13.83 6.08
N ASN A 367 -8.57 -14.94 6.29
CA ASN A 367 -7.90 -15.26 7.56
C ASN A 367 -6.40 -14.91 7.55
N ALA A 368 -5.88 -14.37 6.43
CA ALA A 368 -4.45 -14.14 6.24
C ALA A 368 -3.85 -13.21 7.32
N SER A 369 -4.47 -12.06 7.61
CA SER A 369 -3.98 -11.14 8.64
C SER A 369 -3.99 -11.77 10.04
N ALA A 370 -5.03 -12.53 10.38
CA ALA A 370 -5.15 -13.19 11.68
C ALA A 370 -4.10 -14.29 11.85
N ILE A 371 -3.82 -15.05 10.80
CA ILE A 371 -2.76 -16.05 10.78
C ILE A 371 -1.38 -15.38 10.87
N ASN A 372 -1.13 -14.39 10.02
CA ASN A 372 0.17 -13.75 9.88
C ASN A 372 0.57 -13.02 11.17
N ILE A 373 -0.32 -12.24 11.77
CA ILE A 373 -0.04 -11.56 13.05
C ILE A 373 0.21 -12.54 14.20
N THR A 374 -0.47 -13.69 14.21
CA THR A 374 -0.28 -14.73 15.25
C THR A 374 1.04 -15.46 15.07
N LEU A 375 1.37 -15.83 13.83
CA LEU A 375 2.67 -16.43 13.52
C LEU A 375 3.81 -15.49 13.87
N ASN A 376 3.77 -14.29 13.30
CA ASN A 376 4.96 -13.45 13.17
C ASN A 376 5.02 -12.31 14.20
N GLY A 377 3.94 -12.09 14.97
CA GLY A 377 3.84 -10.99 15.92
C GLY A 377 3.66 -9.65 15.23
N SER A 378 3.52 -8.59 16.02
CA SER A 378 3.40 -7.21 15.50
C SER A 378 4.78 -6.59 15.28
N GLN A 379 4.90 -5.83 14.19
CA GLN A 379 5.99 -4.86 14.02
C GLN A 379 5.94 -3.82 15.14
N ARG A 380 7.07 -3.12 15.34
CA ARG A 380 7.18 -2.06 16.34
C ARG A 380 6.51 -0.79 15.83
N VAL A 381 5.49 -0.33 16.55
CA VAL A 381 4.85 0.97 16.30
C VAL A 381 5.66 2.04 17.03
N VAL A 382 6.09 3.08 16.33
CA VAL A 382 6.82 4.21 16.92
C VAL A 382 6.07 5.48 16.61
N ALA A 383 5.44 6.04 17.65
CA ALA A 383 4.68 7.27 17.54
C ALA A 383 5.48 8.41 18.16
N ALA A 384 5.71 9.48 17.40
CA ALA A 384 6.48 10.65 17.85
C ALA A 384 7.85 10.27 18.44
N GLY A 385 8.53 9.28 17.83
CA GLY A 385 9.83 8.77 18.28
C GLY A 385 9.80 7.85 19.50
N MET A 386 8.63 7.56 20.07
CA MET A 386 8.49 6.66 21.21
C MET A 386 7.98 5.29 20.75
N PRO A 387 8.76 4.20 20.98
CA PRO A 387 8.32 2.86 20.65
C PRO A 387 7.23 2.38 21.61
N ASP A 388 6.36 1.52 21.11
CA ASP A 388 5.34 0.84 21.90
C ASP A 388 5.92 0.01 23.06
N ALA A 389 5.23 0.09 24.21
CA ALA A 389 5.58 -0.69 25.39
C ALA A 389 5.21 -2.18 25.24
N TYR A 390 4.13 -2.46 24.51
CA TYR A 390 3.58 -3.79 24.32
C TYR A 390 3.52 -4.12 22.83
N ARG A 391 3.99 -5.32 22.48
CA ARG A 391 3.91 -5.87 21.13
C ARG A 391 3.26 -7.24 21.18
N MET A 392 2.49 -7.57 20.16
CA MET A 392 1.96 -8.92 20.01
C MET A 392 3.15 -9.87 19.74
N PRO A 393 3.41 -10.86 20.60
CA PRO A 393 4.53 -11.76 20.41
C PRO A 393 4.30 -12.69 19.21
N ALA A 394 5.39 -13.20 18.65
CA ALA A 394 5.35 -14.22 17.61
C ALA A 394 5.12 -15.61 18.23
N PHE A 395 4.11 -16.33 17.76
CA PHE A 395 3.81 -17.71 18.21
C PHE A 395 4.28 -18.78 17.24
N ARG A 396 4.95 -18.41 16.13
CA ARG A 396 5.49 -19.34 15.15
C ARG A 396 6.22 -20.53 15.78
N GLU A 397 7.21 -20.29 16.63
CA GLU A 397 7.99 -21.39 17.24
C GLU A 397 7.31 -22.03 18.47
N GLN A 398 6.18 -21.46 18.91
CA GLN A 398 5.53 -21.84 20.17
C GLN A 398 4.27 -22.68 19.96
N LEU A 399 3.60 -22.53 18.81
CA LEU A 399 2.35 -23.20 18.48
C LEU A 399 2.45 -23.88 17.11
N SER A 400 1.96 -25.11 17.05
CA SER A 400 1.76 -25.84 15.81
C SER A 400 0.72 -25.18 14.91
N ASP A 401 0.71 -25.56 13.63
CA ASP A 401 -0.29 -25.08 12.68
C ASP A 401 -1.73 -25.39 13.11
N GLN A 402 -1.93 -26.54 13.75
CA GLN A 402 -3.24 -26.93 14.27
C GLN A 402 -3.65 -26.07 15.46
N GLU A 403 -2.76 -25.82 16.42
CA GLU A 403 -3.08 -24.98 17.58
C GLU A 403 -3.41 -23.53 17.17
N ILE A 404 -2.69 -22.98 16.18
CA ILE A 404 -3.00 -21.66 15.61
C ILE A 404 -4.34 -21.68 14.89
N ALA A 405 -4.63 -22.71 14.10
CA ALA A 405 -5.91 -22.86 13.43
C ALA A 405 -7.08 -22.94 14.42
N ASP A 406 -6.92 -23.70 15.51
CA ASP A 406 -7.94 -23.87 16.54
C ASP A 406 -8.20 -22.57 17.30
N VAL A 407 -7.15 -21.88 17.77
CA VAL A 407 -7.31 -20.62 18.53
C VAL A 407 -7.90 -19.51 17.66
N LEU A 408 -7.50 -19.41 16.39
CA LEU A 408 -8.06 -18.43 15.48
C LEU A 408 -9.50 -18.76 15.10
N SER A 409 -9.84 -20.04 14.92
CA SER A 409 -11.23 -20.47 14.71
C SER A 409 -12.11 -20.11 15.91
N TYR A 410 -11.60 -20.29 17.13
CA TYR A 410 -12.29 -19.86 18.35
C TYR A 410 -12.50 -18.34 18.37
N VAL A 411 -11.45 -17.54 18.17
CA VAL A 411 -11.55 -16.06 18.14
C VAL A 411 -12.52 -15.57 17.06
N ARG A 412 -12.48 -16.16 15.86
CA ARG A 412 -13.31 -15.77 14.70
C ARG A 412 -14.75 -16.26 14.77
N GLY A 413 -15.06 -17.20 15.67
CA GLY A 413 -16.40 -17.73 15.91
C GLY A 413 -17.03 -17.30 17.25
N THR A 414 -16.34 -16.45 18.02
CA THR A 414 -16.75 -16.05 19.38
C THR A 414 -17.01 -14.54 19.46
N TRP A 415 -17.74 -14.08 20.48
CA TRP A 415 -18.09 -12.67 20.69
C TRP A 415 -18.94 -12.04 19.58
N GLY A 416 -19.71 -12.86 18.87
CA GLY A 416 -20.47 -12.44 17.69
C GLY A 416 -19.64 -12.35 16.41
N ASN A 417 -18.35 -12.70 16.46
CA ASN A 417 -17.51 -12.78 15.27
C ASN A 417 -18.00 -13.88 14.33
N ASN A 418 -17.84 -13.65 13.03
CA ASN A 418 -18.34 -14.51 11.97
C ASN A 418 -17.35 -14.70 10.81
N GLY A 419 -16.05 -14.50 11.05
CA GLY A 419 -15.00 -14.70 10.03
C GLY A 419 -14.83 -16.16 9.60
N GLY A 420 -15.40 -17.11 10.35
CA GLY A 420 -15.33 -18.54 10.04
C GLY A 420 -14.02 -19.19 10.46
N ALA A 421 -13.97 -20.52 10.30
CA ALA A 421 -12.85 -21.35 10.74
C ALA A 421 -11.56 -21.11 9.95
N VAL A 422 -10.43 -21.41 10.58
CA VAL A 422 -9.10 -21.38 10.00
C VAL A 422 -8.62 -22.82 9.82
N ASP A 423 -8.07 -23.12 8.65
CA ASP A 423 -7.48 -24.42 8.32
C ASP A 423 -5.99 -24.44 8.67
N ALA A 424 -5.51 -25.49 9.34
CA ALA A 424 -4.10 -25.69 9.64
C ALA A 424 -3.22 -25.67 8.38
N LYS A 425 -3.72 -26.15 7.24
CA LYS A 425 -3.02 -26.07 5.95
C LYS A 425 -2.80 -24.62 5.50
N ALA A 426 -3.75 -23.73 5.77
CA ALA A 426 -3.59 -22.31 5.47
C ALA A 426 -2.51 -21.68 6.37
N VAL A 427 -2.45 -22.09 7.64
CA VAL A 427 -1.39 -21.68 8.58
C VAL A 427 -0.02 -22.17 8.08
N GLY A 428 0.12 -23.46 7.76
CA GLY A 428 1.38 -24.01 7.27
C GLY A 428 1.85 -23.37 5.97
N LYS A 429 0.91 -23.03 5.06
CA LYS A 429 1.24 -22.27 3.85
C LYS A 429 1.79 -20.89 4.19
N LEU A 430 1.10 -20.10 5.01
CA LEU A 430 1.57 -18.75 5.38
C LEU A 430 2.87 -18.81 6.17
N ARG A 431 3.03 -19.78 7.07
CA ARG A 431 4.29 -20.03 7.77
C ARG A 431 5.43 -20.18 6.76
N GLY A 432 5.31 -21.07 5.77
CA GLY A 432 6.38 -21.26 4.77
C GLY A 432 6.70 -20.06 3.87
N HIS A 433 5.84 -19.02 3.82
CA HIS A 433 5.97 -17.88 2.90
C HIS A 433 6.04 -16.52 3.61
N THR A 434 6.10 -16.49 4.95
CA THR A 434 6.19 -15.26 5.73
C THR A 434 7.23 -15.42 6.82
N ASP A 435 7.83 -14.30 7.20
CA ASP A 435 8.87 -14.24 8.22
C ASP A 435 8.37 -13.53 9.50
N PRO A 436 8.99 -13.81 10.66
CA PRO A 436 8.74 -13.06 11.89
C PRO A 436 8.88 -11.54 11.67
N ALA A 437 8.01 -10.76 12.30
CA ALA A 437 8.05 -9.31 12.18
C ALA A 437 9.41 -8.76 12.63
N SER A 438 10.04 -7.94 11.80
CA SER A 438 11.32 -7.31 12.12
C SER A 438 11.22 -6.52 13.44
N SER A 439 12.23 -6.67 14.30
CA SER A 439 12.36 -5.89 15.54
C SER A 439 12.90 -4.48 15.31
N SER A 440 13.38 -4.19 14.10
CA SER A 440 14.02 -2.93 13.72
C SER A 440 13.16 -2.20 12.68
N PRO A 441 12.25 -1.30 13.11
CA PRO A 441 11.47 -0.50 12.17
C PRO A 441 12.39 0.48 11.43
N ILE A 442 12.07 0.77 10.17
CA ILE A 442 12.71 1.87 9.43
C ILE A 442 12.00 3.14 9.87
N ILE A 443 12.73 4.06 10.48
CA ILE A 443 12.19 5.37 10.88
C ILE A 443 13.19 6.42 10.49
N LEU A 444 12.86 7.19 9.45
CA LEU A 444 13.67 8.34 9.10
C LEU A 444 13.23 9.58 9.85
N HIS A 445 14.12 10.04 10.73
CA HIS A 445 14.14 11.42 11.18
C HIS A 445 14.66 12.29 10.04
N MET A 446 13.78 12.61 9.10
CA MET A 446 14.01 13.74 8.17
C MET A 446 13.84 15.07 8.96
N ARG A 447 14.28 16.18 8.37
CA ARG A 447 14.65 17.41 9.07
C ARG A 447 13.51 18.09 9.83
#